data_AF-V9HKI9-F1
#
_entry.id   AF-V9HKI9-F1
#
_cell.length_a   1.000
_cell.length_b   1.000
_cell.length_c   1.000
_cell.angle_alpha   90.00
_cell.angle_beta   90.00
_cell.angle_gamma   90.00
#
_symmetry.space_group_name_H-M   'P 1'
#
loop_
_entity.id
_entity.type
_entity.pdbx_description
1 polymer ?
#
loop_
_entity_poly.entity_id
_entity_poly.type
_entity_poly.pdbx_seq_one_letter_code
_entity_poly.pdbx_strand_id
1 'polypeptide(L)'
;MNFYKSTAWKNKQKKILRRDEYLCQECKRYGKSTKADTVHHIIPISEDKTKRLDSHNLISLCGDCHNKMHNRVTNELSDKGLDLRSRKYPPSS
;
A
#
# COMPACT_ATOMS: atom_id res chain seq x y z
N MET A 1 9.35 -14.71 13.80
CA MET A 1 9.91 -14.35 12.48
C MET A 1 9.25 -13.07 11.97
N ASN A 2 9.99 -11.98 11.71
CA ASN A 2 9.40 -10.71 11.25
C ASN A 2 9.23 -10.74 9.71
N PHE A 3 7.97 -10.69 9.23
CA PHE A 3 7.64 -10.70 7.79
C PHE A 3 8.39 -9.62 7.01
N TYR A 4 8.45 -8.39 7.54
CA TYR A 4 9.09 -7.25 6.89
C TYR A 4 10.62 -7.37 6.79
N LYS A 5 11.23 -8.28 7.58
CA LYS A 5 12.66 -8.59 7.48
C LYS A 5 12.96 -9.72 6.48
N SER A 6 11.94 -10.42 5.98
CA SER A 6 12.11 -11.56 5.06
C SER A 6 12.63 -11.15 3.68
N THR A 7 13.40 -12.03 3.04
CA THR A 7 13.87 -11.84 1.66
C THR A 7 12.72 -11.75 0.67
N ALA A 8 11.66 -12.53 0.89
CA ALA A 8 10.45 -12.52 0.06
C ALA A 8 9.79 -11.11 0.05
N TRP A 9 9.62 -10.49 1.22
CA TRP A 9 9.10 -9.13 1.30
C TRP A 9 10.01 -8.11 0.63
N LYS A 10 11.31 -8.12 0.93
CA LYS A 10 12.27 -7.17 0.34
C LYS A 10 12.29 -7.24 -1.19
N ASN A 11 12.23 -8.45 -1.77
CA ASN A 11 12.18 -8.64 -3.22
C ASN A 11 10.85 -8.17 -3.80
N LYS A 12 9.73 -8.46 -3.13
CA LYS A 12 8.41 -8.00 -3.55
C LYS A 12 8.32 -6.47 -3.49
N GLN A 13 8.77 -5.85 -2.41
CA GLN A 13 8.79 -4.40 -2.24
C GLN A 13 9.54 -3.70 -3.39
N LYS A 14 10.75 -4.18 -3.73
CA LYS A 14 11.53 -3.67 -4.88
C LYS A 14 10.77 -3.81 -6.20
N LYS A 15 10.09 -4.95 -6.42
CA LYS A 15 9.29 -5.18 -7.63
C LYS A 15 8.11 -4.21 -7.73
N ILE A 16 7.42 -3.93 -6.63
CA ILE A 16 6.30 -2.97 -6.60
C ILE A 16 6.77 -1.54 -6.80
N LEU A 17 7.84 -1.11 -6.12
CA LEU A 17 8.44 0.21 -6.34
C LEU A 17 8.86 0.42 -7.80
N ARG A 18 9.48 -0.59 -8.43
CA ARG A 18 9.85 -0.52 -9.85
C ARG A 18 8.62 -0.46 -10.76
N ARG A 19 7.57 -1.26 -10.50
CA ARG A 19 6.29 -1.23 -11.25
C ARG A 19 5.68 0.17 -11.22
N ASP A 20 5.73 0.81 -10.06
CA ASP A 20 5.14 2.11 -9.79
C ASP A 20 6.08 3.27 -10.18
N GLU A 21 7.16 2.99 -10.93
CA GLU A 21 8.16 3.96 -11.39
C GLU A 21 8.82 4.75 -10.25
N TYR A 22 8.83 4.17 -9.04
CA TYR A 22 9.24 4.82 -7.79
C TYR A 22 8.44 6.09 -7.47
N LEU A 23 7.22 6.22 -7.99
CA LEU A 23 6.31 7.33 -7.75
C LEU A 23 5.16 6.93 -6.82
N CYS A 24 4.75 7.86 -5.97
CA CYS A 24 3.58 7.73 -5.11
C CYS A 24 2.32 7.69 -5.98
N GLN A 25 1.64 6.55 -5.96
CA GLN A 25 0.48 6.32 -6.83
C GLN A 25 -0.73 7.16 -6.42
N GLU A 26 -0.88 7.50 -5.15
CA GLU A 26 -1.94 8.42 -4.70
C GLU A 26 -1.64 9.87 -5.13
N CYS A 27 -0.39 10.34 -5.04
CA CYS A 27 -0.02 11.66 -5.57
C CYS A 27 -0.21 11.74 -7.09
N LYS A 28 0.18 10.69 -7.82
CA LYS A 28 0.04 10.60 -9.29
C LYS A 28 -1.41 10.78 -9.74
N ARG A 29 -2.39 10.28 -8.97
CA ARG A 29 -3.83 10.47 -9.20
C ARG A 29 -4.24 11.95 -9.25
N TYR A 30 -3.54 12.83 -8.55
CA TYR A 30 -3.78 14.28 -8.54
C TYR A 30 -2.75 15.05 -9.39
N GLY A 31 -2.10 14.39 -10.35
CA GLY A 31 -1.14 15.02 -11.25
C GLY A 31 0.21 15.38 -10.62
N LYS A 32 0.54 14.82 -9.44
CA LYS A 32 1.79 15.11 -8.73
C LYS A 32 2.82 13.98 -8.89
N SER A 33 4.06 14.34 -9.21
CA SER A 33 5.20 13.43 -9.29
C SER A 33 6.00 13.41 -7.99
N THR A 34 5.46 12.78 -6.95
CA THR A 34 6.15 12.61 -5.66
C THR A 34 6.83 11.24 -5.61
N LYS A 35 8.08 11.17 -5.15
CA LYS A 35 8.80 9.91 -4.94
C LYS A 35 8.09 9.03 -3.89
N ALA A 36 7.96 7.74 -4.16
CA ALA A 36 7.54 6.76 -3.18
C ALA A 36 8.71 6.29 -2.31
N ASP A 37 8.48 6.20 -1.00
CA ASP A 37 9.45 5.70 -0.02
C ASP A 37 9.05 4.33 0.55
N THR A 38 7.79 3.93 0.39
CA THR A 38 7.26 2.69 0.96
C THR A 38 6.24 2.01 0.06
N VAL A 39 5.92 0.76 0.40
CA VAL A 39 4.86 -0.03 -0.22
C VAL A 39 3.82 -0.34 0.85
N HIS A 40 2.58 0.05 0.57
CA HIS A 40 1.44 -0.10 1.45
C HIS A 40 0.62 -1.33 1.09
N HIS A 41 0.08 -2.02 2.10
CA HIS A 41 -0.90 -3.10 1.97
C HIS A 41 -2.32 -2.51 1.98
N ILE A 42 -3.03 -2.61 0.86
CA ILE A 42 -4.40 -2.08 0.72
C ILE A 42 -5.37 -2.82 1.65
N ILE A 43 -5.25 -4.14 1.72
CA ILE A 43 -5.87 -5.01 2.72
C ILE A 43 -4.76 -5.35 3.72
N PRO A 44 -4.88 -4.89 4.99
CA PRO A 44 -3.89 -5.16 6.03
C PRO A 44 -3.59 -6.66 6.19
N ILE A 45 -2.32 -6.99 6.49
CA ILE A 45 -1.90 -8.37 6.74
C ILE A 45 -2.67 -9.01 7.93
N SER A 46 -3.13 -8.19 8.87
CA SER A 46 -3.95 -8.64 10.00
C SER A 46 -5.35 -9.11 9.58
N GLU A 47 -5.90 -8.56 8.49
CA GLU A 47 -7.17 -9.02 7.91
C GLU A 47 -6.96 -10.26 7.03
N ASP A 48 -5.99 -10.23 6.10
CA ASP A 48 -5.76 -11.33 5.17
C ASP A 48 -4.26 -11.57 4.87
N LYS A 49 -3.72 -12.61 5.53
CA LYS A 49 -2.31 -13.02 5.34
C LYS A 49 -2.03 -13.61 3.96
N THR A 50 -3.03 -14.12 3.25
CA THR A 50 -2.84 -14.72 1.92
C THR A 50 -2.46 -13.65 0.88
N LYS A 51 -2.90 -12.40 1.10
CA LYS A 51 -2.64 -11.26 0.22
C LYS A 51 -1.35 -10.49 0.51
N ARG A 52 -0.56 -10.90 1.52
CA ARG A 52 0.63 -10.14 1.97
C ARG A 52 1.72 -9.95 0.90
N LEU A 53 1.75 -10.79 -0.14
CA LEU A 53 2.66 -10.70 -1.30
C LEU A 53 1.92 -10.54 -2.64
N ASP A 54 0.60 -10.35 -2.64
CA ASP A 54 -0.19 -10.12 -3.85
C ASP A 54 0.13 -8.72 -4.40
N SER A 55 0.50 -8.65 -5.68
CA SER A 55 0.83 -7.37 -6.30
C SER A 55 -0.37 -6.43 -6.42
N HIS A 56 -1.60 -6.95 -6.51
CA HIS A 56 -2.82 -6.13 -6.53
C HIS A 56 -3.11 -5.50 -5.17
N ASN A 57 -2.67 -6.16 -4.09
CA ASN A 57 -2.82 -5.68 -2.72
C ASN A 57 -1.72 -4.69 -2.29
N LEU A 58 -0.78 -4.37 -3.18
CA LEU A 58 0.41 -3.59 -2.87
C LEU A 58 0.50 -2.35 -3.77
N ILE A 59 0.76 -1.20 -3.14
CA ILE A 59 0.84 0.09 -3.83
C ILE A 59 1.97 0.95 -3.26
N SER A 60 2.75 1.59 -4.13
CA SER A 60 3.82 2.51 -3.71
C SER A 60 3.27 3.87 -3.32
N LEU A 61 3.66 4.35 -2.14
CA LEU A 61 3.25 5.64 -1.57
C LEU A 61 4.47 6.41 -1.05
N CYS A 62 4.34 7.73 -0.94
CA CYS A 62 5.21 8.54 -0.08
C CYS A 62 4.75 8.45 1.38
N GLY A 63 5.61 8.83 2.32
CA GLY A 63 5.34 8.75 3.76
C GLY A 63 4.08 9.52 4.17
N ASP A 64 3.84 10.69 3.58
CA ASP A 64 2.64 11.48 3.86
C ASP A 64 1.35 10.77 3.46
N CYS A 65 1.32 10.19 2.25
CA CYS A 65 0.17 9.43 1.79
C CYS A 65 0.01 8.14 2.59
N HIS A 66 1.11 7.43 2.87
CA HIS A 66 1.09 6.22 3.68
C HIS A 66 0.52 6.46 5.08
N ASN A 67 1.00 7.48 5.78
CA ASN A 67 0.54 7.84 7.12
C ASN A 67 -0.94 8.24 7.15
N LYS A 68 -1.45 8.82 6.05
CA LYS A 68 -2.86 9.18 5.91
C LYS A 68 -3.76 7.96 5.69
N MET A 69 -3.23 6.79 5.33
CA MET A 69 -4.04 5.57 5.13
C MET A 69 -4.47 4.92 6.45
N HIS A 70 -3.81 5.26 7.58
CA HIS A 70 -4.06 4.64 8.87
C HIS A 70 -4.44 5.66 9.95
N ASN A 71 -5.28 5.24 10.89
CA ASN A 71 -5.48 5.95 12.14
C ASN A 71 -4.21 5.82 13.00
N ARG A 72 -3.70 6.93 13.54
CA ARG A 72 -2.45 6.96 14.32
C ARG A 72 -2.54 6.24 15.67
N VAL A 73 -3.74 6.04 16.21
CA VAL A 73 -3.99 5.42 17.50
C VAL A 73 -4.30 3.93 17.33
N THR A 74 -5.24 3.58 16.46
CA THR A 74 -5.69 2.19 16.30
C THR A 74 -4.95 1.41 15.23
N ASN A 75 -4.21 2.10 14.36
CA ASN A 75 -3.56 1.54 13.16
C ASN A 75 -4.53 0.90 12.14
N GLU A 76 -5.84 1.04 12.35
CA GLU A 76 -6.87 0.66 11.38
C GLU A 76 -6.84 1.59 10.16
N LEU A 77 -7.47 1.17 9.06
CA LEU A 77 -7.59 2.02 7.88
C LEU A 77 -8.41 3.28 8.22
N SER A 78 -7.90 4.43 7.80
CA SER A 78 -8.65 5.69 7.80
C SER A 78 -9.67 5.71 6.65
N ASP A 79 -10.50 6.76 6.58
CA ASP A 79 -11.39 6.99 5.43
C ASP A 79 -10.65 6.98 4.08
N LYS A 80 -9.40 7.47 4.06
CA LYS A 80 -8.56 7.42 2.84
C LYS A 80 -8.08 6.01 2.53
N GLY A 81 -7.75 5.22 3.55
CA GLY A 81 -7.41 3.80 3.38
C GLY A 81 -8.61 3.00 2.86
N LEU A 82 -9.80 3.28 3.39
CA LEU A 82 -11.06 2.66 2.95
C LEU A 82 -11.45 3.07 1.52
N ASP A 83 -11.30 4.35 1.15
CA ASP A 83 -11.45 4.82 -0.25
C ASP A 83 -10.49 4.10 -1.20
N LEU A 84 -9.21 3.99 -0.82
CA LEU A 84 -8.23 3.25 -1.61
C LEU A 84 -8.63 1.79 -1.78
N ARG A 85 -9.11 1.15 -0.70
CA ARG A 85 -9.57 -0.24 -0.73
C ARG A 85 -10.78 -0.42 -1.65
N SER A 86 -11.81 0.43 -1.55
CA SER A 86 -13.01 0.31 -2.40
C SER A 86 -12.69 0.51 -3.88
N ARG A 87 -11.77 1.41 -4.22
CA ARG A 87 -11.33 1.63 -5.62
C ARG A 87 -10.57 0.45 -6.21
N LYS A 88 -9.84 -0.30 -5.38
CA LYS A 88 -9.02 -1.45 -5.84
C LYS A 88 -9.75 -2.77 -5.76
N TYR A 89 -10.66 -2.89 -4.80
CA TYR A 89 -11.50 -4.05 -4.55
C TYR A 89 -12.95 -3.57 -4.45
N PRO A 90 -13.56 -3.14 -5.57
CA PRO A 90 -14.96 -2.74 -5.56
C PRO A 90 -15.83 -3.95 -5.14
N PRO A 91 -16.87 -3.74 -4.32
CA PRO A 91 -17.82 -4.80 -4.02
C PRO A 91 -18.42 -5.32 -5.33
N SER A 92 -18.55 -6.64 -5.44
CA SER A 92 -19.26 -7.27 -6.54
C SER A 92 -20.70 -6.78 -6.55
N SER A 93 -21.13 -6.24 -7.70
CA SER A 93 -22.50 -5.78 -7.94
C SER A 93 -23.56 -6.84 -7.67
#